data_AF-A0A536SWS7-F1
#
_entry.id   AF-A0A536SWS7-F1
#
_cell.length_a   1.000
_cell.length_b   1.000
_cell.length_c   1.000
_cell.angle_alpha   90.00
_cell.angle_beta   90.00
_cell.angle_gamma   90.00
#
_symmetry.space_group_name_H-M   'P 1'
#
loop_
_entity.id
_entity.type
_entity.pdbx_description
1 polymer ?
#
loop_
_entity_poly.entity_id
_entity_poly.type
_entity_poly.pdbx_seq_one_letter_code
_entity_poly.pdbx_strand_id
1 'polypeptide(L)'
;MDFARGLFEVIQQWTTYVWYCIGQLMQTPVCKPFWTGVTIALLALGALIVSVVAWKIVSYRMMLAAALKAERERARIDHEAISARSWDGDKAYRSELGGEEIERRVREAVDQRRTAHPPFPKLVPPDSHGQ
;
A
#
# COMPACT_ATOMS: atom_id res chain seq x y z
N MET A 1 34.26 -44.03 15.22
CA MET A 1 32.81 -44.29 15.27
C MET A 1 32.27 -44.28 16.71
N ASP A 2 33.13 -44.08 17.70
CA ASP A 2 32.81 -44.25 19.12
C ASP A 2 32.01 -43.07 19.70
N PHE A 3 32.19 -41.87 19.13
CA PHE A 3 31.39 -40.69 19.47
C PHE A 3 29.89 -40.89 19.24
N ALA A 4 29.52 -41.56 18.15
CA ALA A 4 28.12 -41.82 17.82
C ALA A 4 27.49 -42.84 18.79
N ARG A 5 28.26 -43.84 19.24
CA ARG A 5 27.79 -44.79 20.26
C ARG A 5 27.57 -44.10 21.61
N GLY A 6 28.52 -43.25 22.03
CA GLY A 6 28.38 -42.49 23.27
C GLY A 6 27.17 -41.55 23.26
N LEU A 7 26.94 -40.83 22.15
CA LEU A 7 25.74 -40.00 21.99
C LEU A 7 24.45 -40.81 22.05
N PHE A 8 24.43 -41.98 21.43
CA PHE A 8 23.24 -42.84 21.41
C PHE A 8 22.86 -43.32 22.82
N GLU A 9 23.85 -43.72 23.63
CA GLU A 9 23.63 -44.14 25.02
C GLU A 9 23.09 -42.99 25.89
N VAL A 10 23.66 -41.79 25.76
CA VAL A 10 23.18 -40.59 26.48
C VAL A 10 21.75 -40.26 26.07
N ILE A 11 21.44 -40.29 24.77
CA ILE A 11 20.08 -40.03 24.28
C ILE A 11 19.11 -41.08 24.82
N GLN A 12 19.45 -42.37 24.78
CA GLN A 12 18.57 -43.41 25.32
C GLN A 12 18.31 -43.24 26.83
N GLN A 13 19.35 -42.95 27.62
CA GLN A 13 19.21 -42.72 29.05
C GLN A 13 18.35 -41.49 29.34
N TRP A 14 18.52 -40.42 28.56
CA TRP A 14 17.71 -39.22 28.70
C TRP A 14 16.25 -39.47 28.30
N THR A 15 16.02 -40.20 27.20
CA THR A 15 14.68 -40.51 26.69
C THR A 15 13.89 -41.37 27.67
N THR A 16 14.54 -42.37 28.30
CA THR A 16 13.90 -43.20 29.32
C THR A 16 13.55 -42.40 30.58
N TYR A 17 14.41 -41.48 31.01
CA TYR A 17 14.11 -40.55 32.10
C TYR A 17 12.92 -39.63 31.80
N VAL A 18 12.86 -39.07 30.59
CA VAL A 18 11.71 -38.27 30.12
C VAL A 18 10.43 -39.09 30.13
N TRP A 19 10.46 -40.30 29.57
CA TRP A 19 9.29 -41.16 29.51
C TRP A 19 8.78 -41.52 30.91
N TYR A 20 9.69 -41.84 31.83
CA TYR A 20 9.38 -42.10 33.21
C TYR A 20 8.70 -40.89 33.89
N CYS A 21 9.24 -39.68 33.70
CA CYS A 21 8.69 -38.48 34.34
C CYS A 21 7.37 -37.99 33.71
N ILE A 22 7.07 -38.33 32.46
CA ILE A 22 5.77 -38.05 31.82
C ILE A 22 4.65 -38.89 32.46
N GLY A 23 4.94 -40.15 32.82
CA GLY A 23 3.94 -41.06 33.40
C GLY A 23 3.71 -40.89 34.92
N GLN A 24 4.50 -40.07 35.59
CA GLN A 24 4.46 -39.89 37.05
C GLN A 24 3.84 -38.55 37.45
N LEU A 25 3.33 -38.48 38.68
CA LEU A 25 2.80 -37.24 39.27
C LEU A 25 3.92 -36.19 39.38
N MET A 26 3.59 -34.93 39.04
CA MET A 26 4.53 -33.80 39.05
C MET A 26 5.18 -33.52 40.42
N GLN A 27 4.57 -34.01 41.50
CA GLN A 27 5.06 -33.81 42.87
C GLN A 27 6.21 -34.76 43.27
N THR A 28 6.54 -35.74 42.44
CA THR A 28 7.65 -36.66 42.71
C THR A 28 8.98 -35.89 42.72
N PRO A 29 9.78 -35.94 43.80
CA PRO A 29 10.96 -35.08 43.96
C PRO A 29 12.00 -35.27 42.86
N VAL A 30 12.10 -36.49 42.30
CA VAL A 30 13.03 -36.85 41.22
C VAL A 30 12.65 -36.19 39.88
N CYS A 31 11.37 -35.91 39.63
CA CYS A 31 10.89 -35.31 38.37
C CYS A 31 10.65 -33.79 38.47
N LYS A 32 10.76 -33.21 39.66
CA LYS A 32 10.64 -31.76 39.88
C LYS A 32 11.54 -30.91 38.96
N PRO A 33 12.85 -31.20 38.78
CA PRO A 33 13.71 -30.39 37.91
C PRO A 33 13.28 -30.49 36.43
N PHE A 34 12.84 -31.67 35.98
CA PHE A 34 12.33 -31.87 34.62
C PHE A 34 11.12 -30.98 34.35
N TRP A 35 10.09 -31.07 35.21
CA TRP A 35 8.88 -30.26 35.05
C TRP A 35 9.15 -28.76 35.17
N THR A 36 10.04 -28.36 36.06
CA THR A 36 10.47 -26.95 36.17
C THR A 36 11.09 -26.46 34.86
N GLY A 37 11.98 -27.26 34.25
CA GLY A 37 12.57 -26.96 32.95
C GLY A 37 11.53 -26.86 31.84
N VAL A 38 10.57 -27.79 31.80
CA VAL A 38 9.46 -27.77 30.83
C VAL A 38 8.59 -26.51 31.00
N THR A 39 8.24 -26.13 32.24
CA THR A 39 7.46 -24.92 32.51
C THR A 39 8.22 -23.67 32.05
N ILE A 40 9.51 -23.55 32.35
CA ILE A 40 10.34 -22.43 31.90
C ILE A 40 10.40 -22.38 30.37
N ALA A 41 10.62 -23.53 29.71
CA ALA A 41 10.66 -23.60 28.26
C ALA A 41 9.33 -23.16 27.63
N LEU A 42 8.19 -23.61 28.17
CA LEU A 42 6.86 -23.21 27.72
C LEU A 42 6.61 -21.71 27.93
N LEU A 43 7.00 -21.16 29.08
CA LEU A 43 6.87 -19.72 29.34
C LEU A 43 7.74 -18.89 28.39
N ALA A 44 8.98 -19.31 28.14
CA ALA A 44 9.87 -18.64 27.20
C ALA A 44 9.30 -18.67 25.77
N LEU A 45 8.74 -19.81 25.35
CA LEU A 45 8.15 -19.97 24.03
C LEU A 45 6.87 -19.13 23.89
N GLY A 46 6.04 -19.09 24.92
CA GLY A 46 4.88 -18.20 25.00
C GLY A 46 5.27 -16.72 24.93
N ALA A 47 6.29 -16.30 25.69
CA ALA A 47 6.80 -14.93 25.67
C ALA A 47 7.36 -14.54 24.30
N LEU A 48 8.03 -15.47 23.61
CA LEU A 48 8.56 -15.24 22.26
C LEU A 48 7.42 -15.02 21.26
N ILE A 49 6.37 -15.84 21.31
CA ILE A 49 5.18 -15.68 20.46
C ILE A 49 4.51 -14.32 20.71
N VAL A 50 4.29 -13.97 21.98
CA VAL A 50 3.69 -12.66 22.35
C VAL A 50 4.55 -11.51 21.85
N SER A 51 5.87 -11.61 21.95
CA SER A 51 6.81 -10.60 21.45
C SER A 51 6.71 -10.43 19.93
N VAL A 52 6.61 -11.52 19.18
CA VAL A 52 6.42 -11.49 17.71
C VAL A 52 5.08 -10.83 17.34
N VAL A 53 4.00 -11.19 18.04
CA VAL A 53 2.68 -10.60 17.81
C VAL A 53 2.68 -9.11 18.15
N ALA A 54 3.27 -8.72 19.29
CA ALA A 54 3.39 -7.32 19.69
C ALA A 54 4.19 -6.52 18.65
N TRP A 55 5.32 -7.06 18.18
CA TRP A 55 6.11 -6.45 17.11
C TRP A 55 5.29 -6.24 15.83
N LYS A 56 4.53 -7.25 15.42
CA LYS A 56 3.65 -7.16 14.25
C LYS A 56 2.60 -6.08 14.44
N ILE A 57 1.94 -6.02 15.60
CA ILE A 57 0.93 -4.99 15.90
C ILE A 57 1.54 -3.59 15.82
N VAL A 58 2.72 -3.39 16.41
CA VAL A 58 3.44 -2.10 16.35
C VAL A 58 3.79 -1.73 14.90
N SER A 59 4.29 -2.69 14.13
CA SER A 59 4.60 -2.48 12.70
C SER A 59 3.35 -2.08 11.90
N TYR A 60 2.22 -2.76 12.10
CA TYR A 60 0.96 -2.39 11.47
C TYR A 60 0.48 -0.99 11.89
N ARG A 61 0.62 -0.63 13.18
CA ARG A 61 0.26 0.69 13.68
C ARG A 61 1.10 1.80 13.05
N MET A 62 2.41 1.55 12.88
CA MET A 62 3.31 2.49 12.19
C MET A 62 2.94 2.65 10.71
N MET A 63 2.66 1.55 10.01
CA MET A 63 2.22 1.60 8.62
C MET A 63 0.87 2.30 8.45
N LEU A 64 -0.08 2.06 9.36
CA LEU A 64 -1.37 2.73 9.35
C LEU A 64 -1.23 4.24 9.56
N ALA A 65 -0.35 4.67 10.47
CA ALA A 65 -0.08 6.09 10.68
C ALA A 65 0.58 6.74 9.46
N ALA A 66 1.46 6.03 8.77
CA ALA A 66 2.07 6.51 7.52
C ALA A 66 1.02 6.60 6.39
N ALA A 67 0.16 5.59 6.25
CA ALA A 67 -0.92 5.58 5.25
C ALA A 67 -1.91 6.74 5.48
N LEU A 68 -2.32 6.98 6.73
CA LEU A 68 -3.21 8.08 7.08
C LEU A 68 -2.58 9.46 6.81
N LYS A 69 -1.26 9.61 6.99
CA LYS A 69 -0.57 10.85 6.62
C LYS A 69 -0.58 11.04 5.10
N ALA A 70 -0.29 10.00 4.33
CA ALA A 70 -0.30 10.05 2.88
C ALA A 70 -1.70 10.38 2.32
N GLU A 71 -2.76 9.84 2.91
CA GLU A 71 -4.14 10.19 2.53
C GLU A 71 -4.49 11.65 2.87
N ARG A 72 -4.09 12.16 4.03
CA ARG A 72 -4.30 13.58 4.38
C ARG A 72 -3.58 14.53 3.42
N GLU A 73 -2.36 14.19 3.01
CA GLU A 73 -1.61 14.99 2.03
C GLU A 73 -2.30 14.97 0.66
N ARG A 74 -2.76 13.80 0.18
CA ARG A 74 -3.54 13.71 -1.06
C ARG A 74 -4.84 14.50 -0.99
N ALA A 75 -5.60 14.36 0.10
CA ALA A 75 -6.84 15.10 0.30
C ALA A 75 -6.60 16.62 0.33
N ARG A 76 -5.47 17.08 0.89
CA ARG A 76 -5.10 18.50 0.88
C ARG A 76 -4.80 19.00 -0.53
N ILE A 77 -4.05 18.24 -1.33
CA ILE A 77 -3.74 18.58 -2.72
C ILE A 77 -5.01 18.62 -3.57
N ASP A 78 -5.92 17.66 -3.42
CA ASP A 78 -7.18 17.65 -4.15
C ASP A 78 -8.06 18.84 -3.76
N HIS A 79 -8.12 19.19 -2.47
CA HIS A 79 -8.90 20.34 -2.03
C HIS A 79 -8.32 21.66 -2.55
N GLU A 80 -6.99 21.78 -2.58
CA GLU A 80 -6.29 22.93 -3.15
C GLU A 80 -6.49 23.01 -4.68
N ALA A 81 -6.39 21.89 -5.40
CA ALA A 81 -6.66 21.82 -6.83
C ALA A 81 -8.12 22.12 -7.19
N ILE A 82 -9.06 21.65 -6.37
CA ILE A 82 -10.49 21.95 -6.52
C ILE A 82 -10.77 23.43 -6.22
N SER A 83 -10.12 24.02 -5.21
CA SER A 83 -10.24 25.46 -4.91
C SER A 83 -9.57 26.34 -5.97
N ALA A 84 -8.46 25.90 -6.56
CA ALA A 84 -7.80 26.62 -7.66
C ALA A 84 -8.61 26.56 -8.97
N ARG A 85 -9.45 25.51 -9.14
CA ARG A 85 -10.37 25.37 -10.27
C ARG A 85 -11.81 25.75 -9.95
N SER A 86 -12.11 26.19 -8.72
CA SER A 86 -13.47 26.61 -8.38
C SER A 86 -13.78 27.84 -9.22
N TRP A 87 -14.71 27.67 -10.14
CA TRP A 87 -15.18 28.70 -11.05
C TRP A 87 -15.63 29.91 -10.24
N ASP A 88 -14.87 31.00 -10.39
CA ASP A 88 -15.10 32.29 -9.74
C ASP A 88 -16.33 32.93 -10.40
N GLY A 89 -17.53 32.48 -10.00
CA GLY A 89 -18.82 32.86 -10.61
C GLY A 89 -19.04 34.37 -10.65
N ASP A 90 -18.46 35.10 -9.69
CA ASP A 90 -18.50 36.56 -9.62
C ASP A 90 -17.64 37.25 -10.70
N LYS A 91 -16.63 36.58 -11.27
CA LYS A 91 -15.90 37.10 -12.44
C LYS A 91 -16.62 36.85 -13.75
N ALA A 92 -17.47 35.82 -13.84
CA ALA A 92 -18.28 35.56 -15.02
C ALA A 92 -19.42 36.59 -15.19
N TYR A 93 -19.93 37.15 -14.09
CA TYR A 93 -21.01 38.15 -14.14
C TYR A 93 -20.53 39.59 -14.39
N ARG A 94 -19.24 39.91 -14.16
CA ARG A 94 -18.69 41.26 -14.43
C ARG A 94 -18.30 41.51 -15.88
N SER A 95 -18.39 40.50 -16.74
CA SER A 95 -18.32 40.71 -18.18
C SER A 95 -19.72 40.91 -18.76
N GLU A 96 -20.42 41.96 -18.34
CA GLU A 96 -21.39 42.63 -19.22
C GLU A 96 -20.60 43.32 -20.34
N LEU A 97 -19.94 42.51 -21.18
CA LEU A 97 -19.49 42.95 -22.49
C LEU A 97 -20.77 43.15 -23.29
N GLY A 98 -21.17 44.41 -23.49
CA GLY A 98 -22.29 44.75 -24.38
C GLY A 98 -22.14 44.00 -25.70
N GLY A 99 -23.25 43.45 -26.23
CA GLY A 99 -23.25 42.47 -27.32
C GLY A 99 -22.36 42.83 -28.52
N GLU A 100 -22.14 44.12 -28.80
CA GLU A 100 -21.22 44.61 -29.83
C GLU A 100 -19.75 44.19 -29.63
N GLU A 101 -19.22 44.22 -28.40
CA GLU A 101 -17.80 43.90 -28.16
C GLU A 101 -17.57 42.38 -28.25
N ILE A 102 -18.59 41.58 -27.94
CA ILE A 102 -18.58 40.12 -28.14
C ILE A 102 -18.61 39.80 -29.62
N GLU A 103 -19.49 40.45 -30.40
CA GLU A 103 -19.55 40.26 -31.85
C GLU A 103 -18.23 40.65 -32.54
N ARG A 104 -17.57 41.73 -32.11
CA ARG A 104 -16.27 42.13 -32.67
C ARG A 104 -15.20 41.07 -32.43
N ARG A 105 -15.10 40.54 -31.20
CA ARG A 105 -14.11 39.50 -30.86
C ARG A 105 -14.36 38.17 -31.55
N VAL A 106 -15.62 37.80 -31.75
CA VAL A 106 -15.97 36.60 -32.52
C VAL A 106 -15.56 36.78 -33.99
N ARG A 107 -15.80 37.96 -34.57
CA ARG A 107 -15.44 38.26 -35.96
C ARG A 107 -13.91 38.24 -36.16
N GLU A 108 -13.15 38.83 -35.23
CA GLU A 108 -11.67 38.77 -35.22
C GLU A 108 -11.15 37.33 -35.08
N ALA A 109 -11.74 36.52 -34.20
CA ALA A 109 -11.34 35.12 -34.02
C ALA A 109 -11.64 34.25 -35.24
N VAL A 110 -12.74 34.51 -35.95
CA VAL A 110 -13.10 33.83 -37.20
C VAL A 110 -12.14 34.21 -38.32
N ASP A 111 -11.79 35.49 -38.46
CA ASP A 111 -10.83 35.95 -39.46
C ASP A 111 -9.41 35.44 -39.20
N GLN A 112 -8.99 35.33 -37.94
CA GLN A 112 -7.72 34.67 -37.57
C GLN A 112 -7.70 33.18 -37.97
N ARG A 113 -8.80 32.45 -37.75
CA ARG A 113 -8.88 31.05 -38.19
C ARG A 113 -8.88 30.92 -39.71
N ARG A 114 -9.50 31.87 -40.41
CA ARG A 114 -9.56 31.89 -41.88
C ARG A 114 -8.22 32.21 -42.53
N THR A 115 -7.39 33.01 -41.88
CA THR A 115 -6.01 33.30 -42.33
C THR A 115 -5.03 32.18 -41.96
N ALA A 116 -5.26 31.49 -40.83
CA ALA A 116 -4.43 30.36 -40.39
C ALA A 116 -4.69 29.04 -41.14
N HIS A 117 -5.79 28.91 -41.89
CA HIS A 117 -6.07 27.77 -42.76
C HIS A 117 -6.43 28.23 -44.18
N PRO A 118 -5.48 28.19 -45.14
CA PRO A 118 -5.84 28.42 -46.55
C PRO A 118 -6.83 27.34 -47.02
N PRO A 119 -7.72 27.66 -47.98
CA PRO A 119 -8.73 26.71 -48.45
C PRO A 119 -8.06 25.46 -49.02
N PHE A 120 -8.62 24.28 -48.69
CA PHE A 120 -8.14 22.99 -49.16
C PHE A 120 -7.85 23.01 -50.66
N PRO A 121 -6.74 22.39 -51.12
CA PRO A 121 -6.44 22.29 -52.54
C PRO A 121 -7.61 21.59 -53.25
N LYS A 122 -8.08 22.19 -54.35
CA LYS A 122 -9.12 21.59 -55.20
C LYS A 122 -8.65 20.21 -55.64
N LEU A 123 -9.36 19.18 -55.19
CA LEU A 123 -9.21 17.82 -55.72
C LEU A 123 -9.58 17.88 -57.21
N VAL A 124 -8.57 17.83 -58.07
CA VAL A 124 -8.76 17.62 -59.51
C VAL A 124 -9.29 16.20 -59.68
N PRO A 125 -10.48 15.99 -60.28
CA PRO A 125 -10.97 14.63 -60.54
C PRO A 125 -10.00 13.94 -61.49
N PRO A 126 -9.69 12.64 -61.29
CA PRO A 126 -8.81 11.91 -62.19
C PRO A 126 -9.45 11.82 -63.58
N ASP A 127 -8.67 12.16 -64.59
CA ASP A 127 -9.06 12.14 -66.00
C ASP A 127 -9.57 10.74 -66.39
N SER A 128 -10.82 10.70 -66.83
CA SER A 128 -11.42 9.57 -67.52
C SER A 128 -10.84 9.46 -68.93
N HIS A 129 -9.66 8.88 -69.08
CA HIS A 129 -9.20 8.35 -70.36
C HIS A 129 -9.43 6.84 -70.39
N GLY A 130 -10.48 6.46 -71.11
CA GLY A 130 -10.70 5.10 -71.57
C GLY A 130 -9.97 4.81 -72.89
N GLN A 131 -9.98 3.51 -73.19
CA GLN A 131 -9.49 2.77 -74.37
C GLN A 131 -8.04 2.31 -74.33
#